data_AF-A0A3S7D6H4-F1
#
_entry.id   AF-A0A3S7D6H4-F1
#
_cell.length_a   1.000
_cell.length_b   1.000
_cell.length_c   1.000
_cell.angle_alpha   90.00
_cell.angle_beta   90.00
_cell.angle_gamma   90.00
#
_symmetry.space_group_name_H-M   'P 1'
#
loop_
_entity.id
_entity.type
_entity.pdbx_description
1 polymer ?
#
loop_
_entity_poly.entity_id
_entity_poly.type
_entity_poly.pdbx_seq_one_letter_code
_entity_poly.pdbx_strand_id
1 'polypeptide(L)'
;MAWRSPLFHLQIQCWSDNGDKNEDVYLYTNPLKSAVGTGIQLGVVVNGQDFDDISQGSKWHIPGWMVSCPGGGTSSECKANHSSFYTIGYYVKVRKKGSASGTYQGSDTFAVFQLDGVGGLNVNGNYRFQITGLKKIRFIGCSANINVTPTIIDFGNILLPDTTSPDQFKDKKDFSITVSRSCNDPFNLTALYTTTAETDGDKVRFNGMYLKIFDKTRNGYVNFSDMFQLVDFANLTNVLSVTLPFSVELYFDGSVLTPGEYSPTVTVSVFYN
;
A
#
# COMPACT_ATOMS: atom_id res chain seq x y z
N MET A 1 -6.17 1.89 -5.35
CA MET A 1 -6.09 2.73 -4.13
C MET A 1 -4.73 3.42 -4.16
N ALA A 2 -4.64 4.73 -3.96
CA ALA A 2 -3.36 5.46 -4.09
C ALA A 2 -2.63 5.58 -2.74
N TRP A 3 -3.37 5.76 -1.65
CA TRP A 3 -2.82 5.81 -0.29
C TRP A 3 -3.94 5.64 0.75
N ARG A 4 -3.57 5.21 1.96
CA ARG A 4 -4.42 5.24 3.16
C ARG A 4 -3.57 5.62 4.38
N SER A 5 -4.17 6.34 5.32
CA SER A 5 -3.51 6.62 6.61
C SER A 5 -3.45 5.37 7.50
N PRO A 6 -2.63 5.38 8.58
CA PRO A 6 -2.85 4.48 9.71
C PRO A 6 -4.27 4.62 10.27
N LEU A 7 -4.69 3.64 11.06
CA LEU A 7 -5.91 3.71 11.86
C LEU A 7 -5.62 4.54 13.12
N PHE A 8 -6.25 5.70 13.23
CA PHE A 8 -6.18 6.54 14.43
C PHE A 8 -7.23 6.11 15.44
N HIS A 9 -6.87 6.18 16.72
CA HIS A 9 -7.79 6.04 17.85
C HIS A 9 -7.60 7.23 18.76
N LEU A 10 -8.64 8.06 18.91
CA LEU A 10 -8.59 9.27 19.73
C LEU A 10 -9.71 9.25 20.76
N GLN A 11 -9.38 9.68 21.98
CA GLN A 11 -10.38 10.04 22.97
C GLN A 11 -10.72 11.52 22.82
N ILE A 12 -11.99 11.84 22.63
CA ILE A 12 -12.53 13.18 22.43
C ILE A 12 -13.34 13.56 23.65
N GLN A 13 -13.07 14.74 24.20
CA GLN A 13 -13.89 15.38 25.21
C GLN A 13 -14.91 16.28 24.51
N CYS A 14 -16.20 16.07 24.78
CA CYS A 14 -17.30 16.88 24.26
C CYS A 14 -18.07 17.50 25.44
N TRP A 15 -18.52 18.75 25.30
CA TRP A 15 -19.35 19.44 26.29
C TRP A 15 -20.32 20.39 25.60
N SER A 16 -21.43 20.71 26.27
CA SER A 16 -22.39 21.72 25.80
C SER A 16 -21.78 23.13 25.91
N ASP A 17 -21.90 23.93 24.85
CA ASP A 17 -21.49 25.35 24.85
C ASP A 17 -22.65 26.30 25.20
N ASN A 18 -23.88 25.79 25.35
CA ASN A 18 -25.09 26.59 25.57
C ASN A 18 -26.07 25.96 26.59
N GLY A 19 -25.56 25.59 27.77
CA GLY A 19 -26.39 25.25 28.94
C GLY A 19 -27.16 23.93 28.83
N ASP A 20 -28.37 23.91 29.43
CA ASP A 20 -29.16 22.73 29.86
C ASP A 20 -29.86 21.96 28.72
N LYS A 21 -29.19 21.82 27.58
CA LYS A 21 -29.72 21.08 26.43
C LYS A 21 -28.89 19.85 26.18
N ASN A 22 -29.60 18.73 26.05
CA ASN A 22 -29.02 17.53 25.45
C ASN A 22 -28.81 17.80 23.97
N GLU A 23 -27.61 17.52 23.47
CA GLU A 23 -27.28 17.68 22.06
C GLU A 23 -26.51 16.46 21.54
N ASP A 24 -27.01 15.88 20.45
CA ASP A 24 -26.33 14.82 19.75
C ASP A 24 -25.10 15.35 18.99
N VAL A 25 -24.03 14.56 18.97
CA VAL A 25 -22.80 14.89 18.24
C VAL A 25 -22.87 14.34 16.82
N TYR A 26 -22.49 15.18 15.87
CA TYR A 26 -22.46 14.88 14.45
C TYR A 26 -21.04 14.95 13.92
N LEU A 27 -20.78 14.15 12.89
CA LEU A 27 -19.62 14.26 12.03
C LEU A 27 -20.00 14.98 10.74
N TYR A 28 -19.26 16.03 10.42
CA TYR A 28 -19.39 16.81 9.20
C TYR A 28 -18.18 16.54 8.30
N THR A 29 -18.35 15.80 7.22
CA THR A 29 -17.29 15.63 6.22
C THR A 29 -17.16 16.88 5.35
N ASN A 30 -15.96 17.17 4.87
CA ASN A 30 -15.62 18.41 4.13
C ASN A 30 -16.25 19.67 4.77
N PRO A 31 -15.95 19.97 6.04
CA PRO A 31 -16.64 21.03 6.79
C PRO A 31 -16.40 22.43 6.20
N LEU A 32 -15.32 22.60 5.44
CA LEU A 32 -15.00 23.86 4.76
C LEU A 32 -15.64 24.00 3.39
N LYS A 33 -16.35 22.96 2.91
CA LYS A 33 -16.89 22.89 1.54
C LYS A 33 -15.81 23.16 0.48
N SER A 34 -14.60 22.70 0.75
CA SER A 34 -13.45 22.87 -0.12
C SER A 34 -13.59 21.96 -1.34
N ALA A 35 -13.20 22.46 -2.50
CA ALA A 35 -13.07 21.60 -3.67
C ALA A 35 -11.96 20.56 -3.45
N VAL A 36 -12.28 19.30 -3.70
CA VAL A 36 -11.25 18.25 -3.84
C VAL A 36 -10.59 18.48 -5.20
N GLY A 37 -9.26 18.58 -5.22
CA GLY A 37 -8.50 18.78 -6.46
C GLY A 37 -8.69 17.63 -7.45
N THR A 38 -8.29 17.87 -8.69
CA THR A 38 -8.55 16.89 -9.77
C THR A 38 -7.69 15.64 -9.63
N GLY A 39 -8.24 14.53 -10.12
CA GLY A 39 -7.54 13.26 -10.23
C GLY A 39 -7.50 12.40 -8.97
N ILE A 40 -8.01 12.89 -7.84
CA ILE A 40 -8.26 12.05 -6.66
C ILE A 40 -9.74 12.01 -6.25
N GLN A 41 -10.07 10.98 -5.49
CA GLN A 41 -11.24 10.91 -4.64
C GLN A 41 -10.76 10.75 -3.20
N LEU A 42 -11.25 11.60 -2.30
CA LEU A 42 -11.01 11.52 -0.87
C LEU A 42 -12.17 10.82 -0.20
N GLY A 43 -11.86 9.93 0.73
CA GLY A 43 -12.85 9.28 1.58
C GLY A 43 -12.30 9.08 2.99
N VAL A 44 -13.20 8.81 3.93
CA VAL A 44 -12.86 8.53 5.34
C VAL A 44 -13.75 7.42 5.85
N VAL A 45 -13.17 6.52 6.65
CA VAL A 45 -13.93 5.52 7.38
C VAL A 45 -13.86 5.88 8.86
N VAL A 46 -15.01 5.95 9.52
CA VAL A 46 -15.14 6.38 10.93
C VAL A 46 -16.01 5.36 11.66
N ASN A 47 -15.47 4.73 12.70
CA ASN A 47 -16.17 3.69 13.50
C ASN A 47 -16.86 2.62 12.63
N GLY A 48 -16.24 2.25 11.50
CA GLY A 48 -16.79 1.30 10.53
C GLY A 48 -17.74 1.89 9.48
N GLN A 49 -18.24 3.11 9.65
CA GLN A 49 -19.02 3.83 8.63
C GLN A 49 -18.10 4.35 7.52
N ASP A 50 -18.39 3.99 6.27
CA ASP A 50 -17.61 4.44 5.11
C ASP A 50 -18.25 5.66 4.42
N PHE A 51 -17.47 6.74 4.32
CA PHE A 51 -17.75 7.89 3.47
C PHE A 51 -16.78 7.86 2.27
N ASP A 52 -17.22 7.20 1.19
CA ASP A 52 -16.33 6.89 0.06
C ASP A 52 -15.92 8.12 -0.76
N ASP A 53 -16.80 9.10 -0.90
CA ASP A 53 -16.54 10.40 -1.53
C ASP A 53 -17.05 11.52 -0.62
N ILE A 54 -16.13 12.31 -0.07
CA ILE A 54 -16.46 13.44 0.82
C ILE A 54 -16.51 14.79 0.10
N SER A 55 -16.42 14.84 -1.24
CA SER A 55 -16.33 16.10 -1.98
C SER A 55 -17.51 17.04 -1.76
N GLN A 56 -18.73 16.52 -1.61
CA GLN A 56 -19.93 17.33 -1.34
C GLN A 56 -20.13 17.64 0.14
N GLY A 57 -19.36 17.00 1.03
CA GLY A 57 -19.60 17.02 2.46
C GLY A 57 -20.90 16.29 2.84
N SER A 58 -20.99 15.89 4.09
CA SER A 58 -22.13 15.17 4.64
C SER A 58 -22.21 15.40 6.13
N LYS A 59 -23.42 15.44 6.67
CA LYS A 59 -23.69 15.43 8.11
C LYS A 59 -24.13 14.02 8.52
N TRP A 60 -23.45 13.42 9.48
CA TRP A 60 -23.76 12.10 10.00
C TRP A 60 -23.95 12.14 11.51
N HIS A 61 -25.10 11.68 11.98
CA HIS A 61 -25.36 11.51 13.42
C HIS A 61 -24.51 10.34 13.93
N ILE A 62 -23.65 10.57 14.93
CA ILE A 62 -22.83 9.52 15.50
C ILE A 62 -23.66 8.79 16.56
N PRO A 63 -23.99 7.50 16.36
CA PRO A 63 -24.87 6.79 17.29
C PRO A 63 -24.31 6.76 18.71
N GLY A 64 -25.12 7.18 19.68
CA GLY A 64 -24.80 7.14 21.11
C GLY A 64 -23.88 8.25 21.61
N TRP A 65 -23.54 9.24 20.76
CA TRP A 65 -22.77 10.40 21.18
C TRP A 65 -23.72 11.57 21.47
N MET A 66 -23.79 11.98 22.73
CA MET A 66 -24.66 13.06 23.20
C MET A 66 -23.97 13.79 24.36
N VAL A 67 -24.00 15.12 24.33
CA VAL A 67 -23.57 15.94 25.46
C VAL A 67 -24.78 16.45 26.23
N SER A 68 -24.61 16.68 27.54
CA SER A 68 -25.63 17.23 28.42
C SER A 68 -24.94 18.13 29.45
N CYS A 69 -25.63 19.18 29.91
CA CYS A 69 -25.16 20.03 31.01
C CYS A 69 -26.32 20.32 31.98
N PRO A 70 -26.70 19.35 32.82
CA PRO A 70 -27.86 19.44 33.70
C PRO A 70 -27.81 20.64 34.64
N GLY A 71 -28.89 21.42 34.70
CA GLY A 71 -28.98 22.63 35.52
C GLY A 71 -28.48 23.90 34.82
N GLY A 72 -27.99 23.76 33.59
CA GLY A 72 -27.43 24.85 32.80
C GLY A 72 -26.07 25.31 33.30
N GLY A 73 -25.51 26.32 32.66
CA GLY A 73 -24.20 26.84 33.02
C GLY A 73 -23.47 27.47 31.84
N THR A 74 -22.31 28.04 32.15
CA THR A 74 -21.39 28.54 31.11
C THR A 74 -20.68 27.37 30.41
N SER A 75 -20.19 27.58 29.18
CA SER A 75 -19.38 26.56 28.48
C SER A 75 -18.21 26.04 29.34
N SER A 76 -17.55 26.92 30.11
CA SER A 76 -16.47 26.55 31.02
C SER A 76 -16.92 25.62 32.15
N GLU A 77 -18.10 25.86 32.72
CA GLU A 77 -18.69 25.03 33.76
C GLU A 77 -19.11 23.67 33.21
N CYS A 78 -19.80 23.64 32.07
CA CYS A 78 -20.18 22.41 31.39
C CYS A 78 -18.94 21.58 31.01
N LYS A 79 -17.86 22.24 30.56
CA LYS A 79 -16.58 21.57 30.29
C LYS A 79 -15.97 20.96 31.55
N ALA A 80 -15.97 21.69 32.66
CA ALA A 80 -15.34 21.23 33.89
C ALA A 80 -16.10 20.07 34.56
N ASN A 81 -17.44 20.15 34.58
CA ASN A 81 -18.26 19.28 35.43
C ASN A 81 -19.14 18.29 34.67
N HIS A 82 -19.40 18.53 33.38
CA HIS A 82 -20.40 17.79 32.59
C HIS A 82 -19.87 17.32 31.21
N SER A 83 -18.55 17.15 31.07
CA SER A 83 -17.98 16.62 29.83
C SER A 83 -18.31 15.15 29.63
N SER A 84 -18.62 14.80 28.38
CA SER A 84 -18.70 13.42 27.90
C SER A 84 -17.42 13.06 27.16
N PHE A 85 -16.95 11.82 27.34
CA PHE A 85 -15.74 11.33 26.71
C PHE A 85 -16.07 10.18 25.77
N TYR A 86 -15.64 10.31 24.52
CA TYR A 86 -15.91 9.32 23.49
C TYR A 86 -14.64 8.90 22.76
N THR A 87 -14.61 7.68 22.24
CA THR A 87 -13.50 7.19 21.42
C THR A 87 -13.92 7.13 19.95
N ILE A 88 -13.11 7.73 19.08
CA ILE A 88 -13.27 7.68 17.63
C ILE A 88 -12.11 6.92 16.98
N GLY A 89 -12.46 5.93 16.18
CA GLY A 89 -11.54 5.19 15.32
C GLY A 89 -11.73 5.59 13.86
N TYR A 90 -10.68 6.04 13.18
CA TYR A 90 -10.82 6.44 11.78
C TYR A 90 -9.53 6.31 10.95
N TYR A 91 -9.69 6.18 9.64
CA TYR A 91 -8.60 6.32 8.67
C TYR A 91 -9.08 7.01 7.39
N VAL A 92 -8.17 7.71 6.73
CA VAL A 92 -8.43 8.44 5.48
C VAL A 92 -7.91 7.63 4.31
N LYS A 93 -8.61 7.68 3.20
CA LYS A 93 -8.24 7.02 1.94
C LYS A 93 -8.19 8.02 0.80
N VAL A 94 -7.17 7.88 -0.03
CA VAL A 94 -6.98 8.62 -1.28
C VAL A 94 -6.99 7.61 -2.42
N ARG A 95 -7.85 7.84 -3.42
CA ARG A 95 -7.94 7.01 -4.61
C ARG A 95 -7.69 7.84 -5.85
N LYS A 96 -6.99 7.29 -6.84
CA LYS A 96 -6.93 7.87 -8.18
C LYS A 96 -8.34 7.86 -8.79
N LYS A 97 -8.79 9.00 -9.30
CA LYS A 97 -10.09 9.18 -9.96
C LYS A 97 -9.88 9.32 -11.47
N GLY A 98 -10.49 8.43 -12.24
CA GLY A 98 -10.38 8.41 -13.71
C GLY A 98 -8.95 8.21 -14.22
N SER A 99 -8.67 8.79 -15.39
CA SER A 99 -7.39 8.69 -16.10
C SER A 99 -6.38 9.78 -15.73
N ALA A 100 -6.41 10.26 -14.48
CA ALA A 100 -5.51 11.32 -14.02
C ALA A 100 -4.03 11.01 -14.32
N SER A 101 -3.27 12.04 -14.72
CA SER A 101 -1.84 11.99 -15.02
C SER A 101 -1.15 13.25 -14.48
N GLY A 102 0.18 13.23 -14.37
CA GLY A 102 0.94 14.37 -13.87
C GLY A 102 0.84 14.52 -12.35
N THR A 103 0.67 15.75 -11.85
CA THR A 103 0.61 16.06 -10.42
C THR A 103 -0.78 16.48 -9.98
N TYR A 104 -1.10 16.23 -8.72
CA TYR A 104 -2.36 16.67 -8.12
C TYR A 104 -2.56 18.18 -8.23
N GLN A 105 -3.68 18.59 -8.82
CA GLN A 105 -4.09 19.99 -8.98
C GLN A 105 -5.17 20.33 -7.96
N GLY A 106 -4.74 20.77 -6.77
CA GLY A 106 -5.62 21.20 -5.70
C GLY A 106 -4.85 21.79 -4.51
N SER A 107 -5.59 22.07 -3.42
CA SER A 107 -5.00 22.53 -2.17
C SER A 107 -4.11 21.46 -1.54
N ASP A 108 -2.96 21.86 -1.01
CA ASP A 108 -2.04 20.92 -0.34
C ASP A 108 -2.66 20.33 0.94
N THR A 109 -3.59 21.06 1.53
CA THR A 109 -4.31 20.69 2.74
C THR A 109 -5.80 20.48 2.45
N PHE A 110 -6.42 19.56 3.18
CA PHE A 110 -7.86 19.32 3.09
C PHE A 110 -8.43 18.98 4.47
N ALA A 111 -9.48 19.68 4.90
CA ALA A 111 -10.23 19.37 6.11
C ALA A 111 -11.17 18.19 5.81
N VAL A 112 -10.86 17.02 6.38
CA VAL A 112 -11.58 15.78 6.09
C VAL A 112 -12.91 15.74 6.81
N PHE A 113 -12.90 15.98 8.12
CA PHE A 113 -14.11 16.06 8.92
C PHE A 113 -13.96 17.00 10.13
N GLN A 114 -15.09 17.44 10.67
CA GLN A 114 -15.21 18.12 11.95
C GLN A 114 -16.32 17.47 12.78
N LEU A 115 -16.10 17.35 14.08
CA LEU A 115 -17.13 16.98 15.05
C LEU A 115 -17.84 18.23 15.53
N ASP A 116 -19.16 18.22 15.58
CA ASP A 116 -19.95 19.35 16.06
C ASP A 116 -21.34 18.94 16.54
N GLY A 117 -22.06 19.88 17.14
CA GLY A 117 -23.46 19.72 17.53
C GLY A 117 -24.43 19.65 16.34
N VAL A 118 -25.72 19.49 16.63
CA VAL A 118 -26.78 19.48 15.61
C VAL A 118 -26.92 20.83 14.93
N GLY A 119 -26.60 21.91 15.64
CA GLY A 119 -26.70 23.31 15.20
C GLY A 119 -25.79 23.69 14.03
N GLY A 120 -24.74 22.89 13.77
CA GLY A 120 -23.85 23.08 12.62
C GLY A 120 -22.42 23.43 13.04
N LEU A 121 -21.63 23.85 12.06
CA LEU A 121 -20.18 24.02 12.19
C LEU A 121 -19.80 25.34 12.86
N ASN A 122 -19.21 25.27 14.05
CA ASN A 122 -18.57 26.42 14.69
C ASN A 122 -17.11 26.56 14.25
N VAL A 123 -16.63 27.81 14.12
CA VAL A 123 -15.24 28.12 13.70
C VAL A 123 -14.23 28.03 14.84
N ASN A 124 -14.68 28.06 16.10
CA ASN A 124 -13.84 28.02 17.29
C ASN A 124 -14.27 26.87 18.21
N GLY A 125 -13.33 26.02 18.64
CA GLY A 125 -13.54 25.08 19.75
C GLY A 125 -13.74 23.60 19.40
N ASN A 126 -13.84 23.25 18.11
CA ASN A 126 -14.22 21.90 17.70
C ASN A 126 -13.07 21.09 17.09
N TYR A 127 -13.12 19.76 17.27
CA TYR A 127 -12.13 18.87 16.70
C TYR A 127 -12.30 18.77 15.19
N ARG A 128 -11.28 19.19 14.44
CA ARG A 128 -11.21 19.08 12.97
C ARG A 128 -9.97 18.30 12.56
N PHE A 129 -10.17 17.24 11.79
CA PHE A 129 -9.07 16.49 11.20
C PHE A 129 -8.75 17.02 9.80
N GLN A 130 -7.46 17.27 9.55
CA GLN A 130 -6.95 17.72 8.26
C GLN A 130 -5.78 16.86 7.81
N ILE A 131 -5.70 16.64 6.50
CA ILE A 131 -4.53 16.04 5.85
C ILE A 131 -3.75 17.13 5.12
N THR A 132 -2.44 16.93 4.98
CA THR A 132 -1.51 17.84 4.30
C THR A 132 -0.63 17.05 3.33
N GLY A 133 0.15 17.73 2.49
CA GLY A 133 1.04 17.08 1.53
C GLY A 133 0.34 16.49 0.32
N LEU A 134 -0.92 16.88 0.03
CA LEU A 134 -1.64 16.41 -1.15
C LEU A 134 -0.94 16.82 -2.46
N LYS A 135 -0.19 17.93 -2.48
CA LYS A 135 0.61 18.32 -3.66
C LYS A 135 1.79 17.39 -3.94
N LYS A 136 2.12 16.48 -3.02
CA LYS A 136 3.12 15.43 -3.26
C LYS A 136 2.57 14.25 -4.07
N ILE A 137 1.25 14.20 -4.29
CA ILE A 137 0.64 13.14 -5.09
C ILE A 137 1.02 13.32 -6.56
N ARG A 138 1.61 12.26 -7.11
CA ARG A 138 1.89 12.11 -8.54
C ARG A 138 1.06 10.97 -9.10
N PHE A 139 0.41 11.22 -10.23
CA PHE A 139 -0.29 10.21 -11.00
C PHE A 139 0.62 9.69 -12.10
N ILE A 140 0.86 8.38 -12.08
CA ILE A 140 1.52 7.71 -13.20
C ILE A 140 0.48 7.54 -14.30
N GLY A 141 0.75 8.11 -15.48
CA GLY A 141 -0.12 8.09 -16.65
C GLY A 141 -0.15 6.75 -17.40
N CYS A 142 0.68 5.78 -17.01
CA CYS A 142 0.76 4.46 -17.61
C CYS A 142 1.10 3.39 -16.56
N SER A 143 0.99 2.12 -16.96
CA SER A 143 1.44 0.99 -16.15
C SER A 143 2.77 0.46 -16.67
N ALA A 144 3.53 -0.20 -15.79
CA ALA A 144 4.72 -0.93 -16.21
C ALA A 144 4.29 -2.17 -17.00
N ASN A 145 4.93 -2.41 -18.15
CA ASN A 145 4.78 -3.63 -18.92
C ASN A 145 6.03 -4.49 -18.68
N ILE A 146 5.82 -5.74 -18.27
CA ILE A 146 6.88 -6.67 -17.85
C ILE A 146 6.83 -7.88 -18.77
N ASN A 147 7.94 -8.18 -19.45
CA ASN A 147 8.09 -9.35 -20.31
C ASN A 147 9.31 -10.15 -19.90
N VAL A 148 9.15 -11.46 -19.72
CA VAL A 148 10.24 -12.39 -19.39
C VAL A 148 10.58 -13.20 -20.63
N THR A 149 11.86 -13.28 -21.00
CA THR A 149 12.32 -14.00 -22.20
C THR A 149 13.57 -14.84 -21.89
N PRO A 150 13.53 -16.17 -22.11
CA PRO A 150 12.33 -16.98 -22.34
C PRO A 150 11.45 -17.05 -21.07
N THR A 151 10.15 -17.31 -21.23
CA THR A 151 9.23 -17.52 -20.10
C THR A 151 9.40 -18.89 -19.44
N ILE A 152 9.88 -19.87 -20.19
CA ILE A 152 10.22 -21.22 -19.72
C ILE A 152 11.72 -21.40 -19.91
N ILE A 153 12.40 -21.74 -18.83
CA ILE A 153 13.84 -22.04 -18.84
C ILE A 153 13.98 -23.55 -18.85
N ASP A 154 14.22 -24.09 -20.04
CA ASP A 154 14.37 -25.53 -20.25
C ASP A 154 15.84 -25.94 -20.14
N PHE A 155 16.11 -26.81 -19.16
CA PHE A 155 17.43 -27.43 -18.94
C PHE A 155 17.58 -28.74 -19.72
N GLY A 156 16.52 -29.19 -20.40
CA GLY A 156 16.49 -30.45 -21.13
C GLY A 156 16.68 -31.66 -20.22
N ASN A 157 17.23 -32.73 -20.80
CA ASN A 157 17.52 -33.96 -20.08
C ASN A 157 18.80 -33.82 -19.27
N ILE A 158 18.70 -33.91 -17.95
CA ILE A 158 19.84 -33.92 -17.04
C ILE A 158 20.17 -35.37 -16.67
N LEU A 159 21.39 -35.80 -16.98
CA LEU A 159 21.88 -37.11 -16.58
C LEU A 159 22.12 -37.15 -15.07
N LEU A 160 21.77 -38.29 -14.46
CA LEU A 160 22.09 -38.57 -13.06
C LEU A 160 23.61 -38.46 -12.86
N PRO A 161 24.07 -37.88 -11.74
CA PRO A 161 25.49 -37.75 -11.49
C PRO A 161 26.10 -39.11 -11.14
N ASP A 162 27.34 -39.34 -11.58
CA ASP A 162 28.11 -40.54 -11.20
C ASP A 162 28.51 -40.53 -9.71
N THR A 163 28.34 -39.39 -9.02
CA THR A 163 28.67 -39.21 -7.61
C THR A 163 27.57 -38.45 -6.86
N THR A 164 27.38 -38.74 -5.58
CA THR A 164 26.44 -38.03 -4.70
C THR A 164 27.06 -36.80 -4.02
N SER A 165 28.08 -36.19 -4.65
CA SER A 165 28.72 -35.01 -4.06
C SER A 165 27.74 -33.84 -4.06
N PRO A 166 27.55 -33.16 -2.93
CA PRO A 166 26.70 -31.98 -2.88
C PRO A 166 27.30 -30.81 -3.69
N ASP A 167 26.43 -29.86 -4.03
CA ASP A 167 26.70 -28.59 -4.72
C ASP A 167 27.40 -28.74 -6.09
N GLN A 168 27.12 -29.83 -6.82
CA GLN A 168 27.69 -30.06 -8.15
C GLN A 168 26.93 -29.27 -9.23
N PHE A 169 27.60 -28.29 -9.85
CA PHE A 169 27.07 -27.55 -10.99
C PHE A 169 26.71 -28.47 -12.17
N LYS A 170 25.56 -28.23 -12.80
CA LYS A 170 25.07 -29.01 -13.94
C LYS A 170 24.98 -28.20 -15.22
N ASP A 171 24.26 -27.09 -15.15
CA ASP A 171 23.99 -26.27 -16.32
C ASP A 171 23.61 -24.86 -15.90
N LYS A 172 23.72 -23.93 -16.85
CA LYS A 172 23.38 -22.53 -16.68
C LYS A 172 22.62 -22.04 -17.90
N LYS A 173 21.48 -21.40 -17.67
CA LYS A 173 20.69 -20.76 -18.72
C LYS A 173 20.51 -19.28 -18.41
N ASP A 174 20.50 -18.47 -19.45
CA ASP A 174 20.24 -17.04 -19.34
C ASP A 174 18.77 -16.75 -19.66
N PHE A 175 18.21 -15.78 -18.95
CA PHE A 175 16.93 -15.17 -19.28
C PHE A 175 17.00 -13.67 -18.98
N SER A 176 16.07 -12.92 -19.51
CA SER A 176 15.96 -11.49 -19.24
C SER A 176 14.54 -11.10 -18.88
N ILE A 177 14.43 -10.04 -18.09
CA ILE A 177 13.15 -9.38 -17.83
C ILE A 177 13.24 -7.97 -18.40
N THR A 178 12.43 -7.70 -19.43
CA THR A 178 12.28 -6.36 -20.00
C THR A 178 11.11 -5.66 -19.32
N VAL A 179 11.39 -4.50 -18.74
CA VAL A 179 10.39 -3.62 -18.15
C VAL A 179 10.30 -2.37 -19.00
N SER A 180 9.09 -2.01 -19.43
CA SER A 180 8.85 -0.84 -20.26
C SER A 180 7.65 -0.01 -19.79
N ARG A 181 7.59 1.23 -20.23
CA ARG A 181 6.49 2.17 -19.98
C ARG A 181 6.12 2.91 -21.27
N SER A 182 4.84 3.21 -21.42
CA SER A 182 4.30 3.94 -22.58
C SER A 182 4.16 5.44 -22.37
N CYS A 183 4.52 5.95 -21.20
CA CYS A 183 4.40 7.35 -20.83
C CYS A 183 5.73 7.90 -20.28
N ASN A 184 5.83 9.23 -20.26
CA ASN A 184 7.02 9.94 -19.77
C ASN A 184 7.06 10.11 -18.25
N ASP A 185 6.05 9.63 -17.49
CA ASP A 185 6.06 9.71 -16.02
C ASP A 185 7.12 8.77 -15.43
N PRO A 186 8.21 9.30 -14.82
CA PRO A 186 9.27 8.51 -14.21
C PRO A 186 8.73 7.72 -13.03
N PHE A 187 9.17 6.47 -12.94
CA PHE A 187 8.99 5.62 -11.78
C PHE A 187 10.13 4.61 -11.69
N ASN A 188 10.42 4.19 -10.47
CA ASN A 188 11.22 3.02 -10.17
C ASN A 188 10.30 1.94 -9.60
N LEU A 189 10.73 0.69 -9.79
CA LEU A 189 10.00 -0.48 -9.34
C LEU A 189 10.87 -1.28 -8.38
N THR A 190 10.24 -1.84 -7.36
CA THR A 190 10.79 -2.90 -6.53
C THR A 190 10.15 -4.23 -6.90
N ALA A 191 10.84 -5.33 -6.61
CA ALA A 191 10.34 -6.68 -6.82
C ALA A 191 10.39 -7.50 -5.54
N LEU A 192 9.44 -8.43 -5.44
CA LEU A 192 9.43 -9.53 -4.49
C LEU A 192 9.49 -10.85 -5.26
N TYR A 193 10.45 -11.71 -4.90
CA TYR A 193 10.61 -13.03 -5.50
C TYR A 193 10.04 -14.08 -4.55
N THR A 194 9.16 -14.94 -5.06
CA THR A 194 8.52 -16.00 -4.27
C THR A 194 8.49 -17.30 -5.05
N THR A 195 8.33 -18.42 -4.37
CA THR A 195 8.14 -19.74 -4.97
C THR A 195 7.26 -20.60 -4.08
N THR A 196 6.63 -21.62 -4.67
CA THR A 196 5.91 -22.66 -3.93
C THR A 196 6.79 -23.86 -3.60
N ALA A 197 8.01 -23.92 -4.14
CA ALA A 197 8.98 -24.96 -3.83
C ALA A 197 9.69 -24.68 -2.50
N GLU A 198 10.34 -25.69 -1.93
CA GLU A 198 11.16 -25.53 -0.74
C GLU A 198 12.38 -24.64 -1.03
N THR A 199 12.76 -23.79 -0.08
CA THR A 199 13.89 -22.88 -0.24
C THR A 199 14.87 -22.94 0.92
N ASP A 200 16.14 -22.74 0.62
CA ASP A 200 17.24 -22.62 1.60
C ASP A 200 18.15 -21.47 1.16
N GLY A 201 17.95 -20.29 1.75
CA GLY A 201 18.70 -19.10 1.36
C GLY A 201 18.37 -18.66 -0.07
N ASP A 202 19.34 -18.80 -0.95
CA ASP A 202 19.25 -18.50 -2.39
C ASP A 202 18.97 -19.74 -3.27
N LYS A 203 18.72 -20.89 -2.64
CA LYS A 203 18.44 -22.17 -3.31
C LYS A 203 16.94 -22.43 -3.38
N VAL A 204 16.43 -22.74 -4.57
CA VAL A 204 15.09 -23.30 -4.78
C VAL A 204 15.23 -24.80 -5.01
N ARG A 205 14.78 -25.63 -4.06
CA ARG A 205 15.03 -27.08 -4.02
C ARG A 205 13.89 -27.87 -4.65
N PHE A 206 14.25 -28.95 -5.35
CA PHE A 206 13.32 -29.94 -5.90
C PHE A 206 14.09 -31.24 -6.20
N ASN A 207 13.56 -32.37 -5.73
CA ASN A 207 14.06 -33.72 -6.08
C ASN A 207 15.60 -33.85 -6.11
N GLY A 208 16.29 -33.56 -4.99
CA GLY A 208 17.75 -33.67 -4.88
C GLY A 208 18.56 -32.70 -5.77
N MET A 209 17.89 -31.69 -6.34
CA MET A 209 18.47 -30.59 -7.08
C MET A 209 18.09 -29.27 -6.44
N TYR A 210 18.83 -28.22 -6.80
CA TYR A 210 18.38 -26.86 -6.57
C TYR A 210 18.78 -25.93 -7.70
N LEU A 211 18.01 -24.84 -7.84
CA LEU A 211 18.31 -23.73 -8.71
C LEU A 211 18.78 -22.53 -7.89
N LYS A 212 19.69 -21.75 -8.47
CA LYS A 212 20.05 -20.42 -8.00
C LYS A 212 19.80 -19.41 -9.11
N ILE A 213 19.15 -18.29 -8.79
CA ILE A 213 18.90 -17.22 -9.75
C ILE A 213 19.87 -16.08 -9.46
N PHE A 214 20.74 -15.78 -10.42
CA PHE A 214 21.70 -14.69 -10.33
C PHE A 214 21.20 -13.46 -11.09
N ASP A 215 21.07 -12.35 -10.38
CA ASP A 215 20.75 -11.04 -10.94
C ASP A 215 22.05 -10.36 -11.36
N LYS A 216 22.29 -10.27 -12.67
CA LYS A 216 23.54 -9.69 -13.20
C LYS A 216 23.58 -8.17 -13.03
N THR A 217 22.44 -7.51 -12.78
CA THR A 217 22.40 -6.05 -12.54
C THR A 217 22.79 -5.70 -11.13
N ARG A 218 22.34 -6.49 -10.14
CA ARG A 218 22.70 -6.33 -8.73
C ARG A 218 23.96 -7.09 -8.33
N ASN A 219 24.50 -7.90 -9.23
CA ASN A 219 25.66 -8.75 -8.99
C ASN A 219 25.48 -9.64 -7.75
N GLY A 220 24.35 -10.34 -7.67
CA GLY A 220 24.00 -11.16 -6.51
C GLY A 220 22.89 -12.15 -6.79
N TYR A 221 22.80 -13.18 -5.93
CA TYR A 221 21.73 -14.16 -6.02
C TYR A 221 20.43 -13.63 -5.43
N VAL A 222 19.30 -14.04 -6.04
CA VAL A 222 17.98 -13.85 -5.47
C VAL A 222 17.89 -14.70 -4.20
N ASN A 223 17.61 -14.04 -3.08
CA ASN A 223 17.39 -14.70 -1.80
C ASN A 223 15.89 -14.90 -1.57
N PHE A 224 15.53 -16.07 -1.02
CA PHE A 224 14.16 -16.47 -0.72
C PHE A 224 13.89 -16.64 0.79
N SER A 225 14.85 -16.30 1.66
CA SER A 225 14.72 -16.44 3.12
C SER A 225 13.71 -15.47 3.75
N ASP A 226 13.48 -14.30 3.15
CA ASP A 226 12.49 -13.33 3.62
C ASP A 226 11.41 -13.12 2.55
N MET A 227 10.24 -13.72 2.79
CA MET A 227 9.07 -13.67 1.91
C MET A 227 8.46 -12.26 1.76
N PHE A 228 8.95 -11.25 2.51
CA PHE A 228 8.48 -9.87 2.41
C PHE A 228 9.57 -8.87 2.01
N GLN A 229 10.78 -9.34 1.69
CA GLN A 229 11.86 -8.44 1.31
C GLN A 229 11.68 -7.92 -0.13
N LEU A 230 11.34 -6.63 -0.22
CA LEU A 230 11.37 -5.89 -1.48
C LEU A 230 12.81 -5.52 -1.84
N VAL A 231 13.18 -5.74 -3.10
CA VAL A 231 14.48 -5.33 -3.64
C VAL A 231 14.31 -4.38 -4.81
N ASP A 232 15.27 -3.49 -5.03
CA ASP A 232 15.31 -2.66 -6.23
C ASP A 232 15.31 -3.53 -7.49
N PHE A 233 14.47 -3.18 -8.46
CA PHE A 233 14.23 -4.00 -9.64
C PHE A 233 14.49 -3.26 -10.95
N ALA A 234 13.69 -2.25 -11.27
CA ALA A 234 13.80 -1.54 -12.54
C ALA A 234 13.72 -0.02 -12.34
N ASN A 235 14.67 0.72 -12.91
CA ASN A 235 14.66 2.17 -12.87
C ASN A 235 14.28 2.74 -14.25
N LEU A 236 13.03 3.21 -14.37
CA LEU A 236 12.51 3.86 -15.58
C LEU A 236 12.43 5.38 -15.39
N THR A 237 13.25 5.98 -14.53
CA THR A 237 13.23 7.43 -14.31
C THR A 237 13.56 8.19 -15.59
N ASN A 238 14.63 7.76 -16.28
CA ASN A 238 15.16 8.47 -17.46
C ASN A 238 15.10 7.65 -18.76
N VAL A 239 14.52 6.45 -18.71
CA VAL A 239 14.40 5.55 -19.87
C VAL A 239 12.96 5.06 -20.01
N LEU A 240 12.57 4.69 -21.23
CA LEU A 240 11.24 4.11 -21.51
C LEU A 240 11.24 2.57 -21.40
N SER A 241 12.41 1.95 -21.44
CA SER A 241 12.58 0.51 -21.32
C SER A 241 13.95 0.19 -20.72
N VAL A 242 13.99 -0.84 -19.88
CA VAL A 242 15.22 -1.43 -19.35
C VAL A 242 15.10 -2.95 -19.45
N THR A 243 16.18 -3.61 -19.82
CA THR A 243 16.26 -5.07 -19.83
C THR A 243 17.22 -5.52 -18.73
N LEU A 244 16.70 -6.30 -17.80
CA LEU A 244 17.41 -6.83 -16.64
C LEU A 244 17.89 -8.24 -16.99
N PRO A 245 19.20 -8.47 -17.15
CA PRO A 245 19.74 -9.79 -17.44
C PRO A 245 19.89 -10.64 -16.17
N PHE A 246 19.48 -11.90 -16.27
CA PHE A 246 19.60 -12.91 -15.23
C PHE A 246 20.27 -14.17 -15.76
N SER A 247 20.69 -15.03 -14.84
CA SER A 247 20.99 -16.43 -15.15
C SER A 247 20.43 -17.34 -14.09
N VAL A 248 20.01 -18.53 -14.49
CA VAL A 248 19.64 -19.60 -13.58
C VAL A 248 20.66 -20.71 -13.69
N GLU A 249 21.17 -21.11 -12.54
CA GLU A 249 22.19 -22.14 -12.40
C GLU A 249 21.58 -23.34 -11.68
N LEU A 250 21.79 -24.52 -12.26
CA LEU A 250 21.24 -25.79 -11.78
C LEU A 250 22.36 -26.61 -11.12
N TYR A 251 22.05 -27.18 -9.96
CA TYR A 251 22.99 -27.95 -9.16
C TYR A 251 22.36 -29.25 -8.64
N PHE A 252 23.20 -30.26 -8.42
CA PHE A 252 22.85 -31.38 -7.53
C PHE A 252 23.15 -31.04 -6.08
N ASP A 253 22.26 -31.45 -5.19
CA ASP A 253 22.38 -31.21 -3.75
C ASP A 253 23.03 -32.38 -2.97
N GLY A 254 23.33 -33.48 -3.68
CA GLY A 254 23.95 -34.70 -3.13
C GLY A 254 22.94 -35.75 -2.64
N SER A 255 21.64 -35.45 -2.67
CA SER A 255 20.58 -36.40 -2.31
C SER A 255 20.27 -37.38 -3.44
N VAL A 256 19.53 -38.44 -3.11
CA VAL A 256 19.04 -39.40 -4.10
C VAL A 256 18.01 -38.73 -5.01
N LEU A 257 18.22 -38.84 -6.32
CA LEU A 257 17.34 -38.30 -7.35
C LEU A 257 16.31 -39.34 -7.78
N THR A 258 15.06 -38.94 -7.91
CA THR A 258 14.03 -39.77 -8.56
C THR A 258 13.88 -39.34 -10.01
N PRO A 259 14.07 -40.23 -11.02
CA PRO A 259 13.84 -39.90 -12.41
C PRO A 259 12.41 -39.39 -12.65
N GLY A 260 12.26 -38.29 -13.40
CA GLY A 260 10.97 -37.68 -13.68
C GLY A 260 11.09 -36.26 -14.25
N GLU A 261 9.95 -35.66 -14.56
CA GLU A 261 9.86 -34.25 -14.97
C GLU A 261 9.65 -33.35 -13.75
N TYR A 262 10.40 -32.26 -13.68
CA TYR A 262 10.34 -31.31 -12.57
C TYR A 262 10.28 -29.87 -13.08
N SER A 263 9.36 -29.07 -12.54
CA SER A 263 9.07 -27.72 -13.00
C SER A 263 8.78 -26.77 -11.83
N PRO A 264 9.79 -26.43 -10.99
CA PRO A 264 9.62 -25.44 -9.94
C PRO A 264 9.24 -24.08 -10.55
N THR A 265 8.33 -23.36 -9.91
CA THR A 265 7.88 -22.04 -10.36
C THR A 265 8.39 -20.95 -9.43
N VAL A 266 9.00 -19.91 -9.99
CA VAL A 266 9.36 -18.67 -9.28
C VAL A 266 8.49 -17.53 -9.81
N THR A 267 7.86 -16.79 -8.90
CA THR A 267 7.00 -15.65 -9.20
C THR A 267 7.74 -14.36 -8.83
N VAL A 268 7.74 -13.40 -9.77
CA VAL A 268 8.25 -12.03 -9.56
C VAL A 268 7.07 -11.09 -9.44
N SER A 269 6.80 -10.57 -8.25
CA SER A 269 5.78 -9.55 -8.00
C SER A 269 6.42 -8.17 -8.00
N VAL A 270 5.86 -7.21 -8.74
CA VAL A 270 6.48 -5.90 -8.96
C VAL A 270 5.62 -4.78 -8.39
N PHE A 271 6.25 -3.83 -7.72
CA PHE A 271 5.60 -2.74 -7.00
C PHE A 271 6.20 -1.39 -7.39
N TYR A 272 5.37 -0.35 -7.41
CA TYR A 272 5.83 1.02 -7.59
C TYR A 272 6.47 1.52 -6.30
N ASN A 273 7.65 2.14 -6.41
CA ASN A 273 8.36 2.80 -5.32
C ASN A 273 8.15 4.33 -5.41
#